data_AF-A0A2V9HA40-F1
#
_entry.id   AF-A0A2V9HA40-F1
#
_cell.length_a   1.000
_cell.length_b   1.000
_cell.length_c   1.000
_cell.angle_alpha   90.00
_cell.angle_beta   90.00
_cell.angle_gamma   90.00
#
_symmetry.space_group_name_H-M   'P 1'
#
loop_
_entity.id
_entity.type
_entity.pdbx_description
1 polymer ?
#
loop_
_entity_poly.entity_id
_entity_poly.type
_entity_poly.pdbx_seq_one_letter_code
_entity_poly.pdbx_strand_id
1 'polypeptide(L)'
;LLIDLAKIQLAARKYPGCDESWAYVGDQLLHFLSVGFAAWMLSPVLPLSELSGPFQEVRAIPNKFLAVPVIYVSVVFGGGYLIRFLIRSLAEGLKSHSPDRSSDQLQNAGLYIGWLERFLVVTALLLQSPATVGLILTAKSIARYPKFKSEGFAEYFLIGTLLSISMALLGGALLAKLIFGQLRVSG
;
A
#
# COMPACT_ATOMS: atom_id res chain seq x y z
N LEU A 1 15.28 27.14 -10.05
CA LEU A 1 15.83 28.49 -9.80
C LEU A 1 15.16 29.59 -10.64
N LEU A 2 15.29 29.64 -11.98
CA LEU A 2 14.55 30.63 -12.80
C LEU A 2 13.03 30.41 -12.79
N ILE A 3 12.60 29.14 -12.74
CA ILE A 3 11.18 28.75 -12.65
C ILE A 3 10.60 29.15 -11.29
N ASP A 4 11.36 28.98 -10.19
CA ASP A 4 10.92 29.38 -8.85
C ASP A 4 10.75 30.90 -8.73
N LEU A 5 11.62 31.69 -9.37
CA LEU A 5 11.50 33.15 -9.43
C LEU A 5 10.27 33.60 -10.23
N ALA A 6 9.95 32.94 -11.33
CA ALA A 6 8.74 33.20 -12.10
C ALA A 6 7.46 32.84 -11.30
N LYS A 7 7.51 31.75 -10.53
CA LYS A 7 6.41 31.30 -9.65
C LYS A 7 6.17 32.28 -8.50
N ILE A 8 7.22 32.87 -7.92
CA ILE A 8 7.11 33.89 -6.86
C ILE A 8 6.53 35.20 -7.41
N GLN A 9 6.92 35.63 -8.63
CA GLN A 9 6.35 36.83 -9.26
C GLN A 9 4.90 36.64 -9.70
N LEU A 10 4.50 35.43 -10.12
CA LEU A 10 3.11 35.11 -10.46
C LEU A 10 2.23 34.91 -9.22
N ALA A 11 2.77 34.32 -8.14
CA ALA A 11 2.05 34.17 -6.87
C ALA A 11 1.77 35.52 -6.18
N ALA A 12 2.59 36.55 -6.42
CA ALA A 12 2.36 37.91 -5.92
C ALA A 12 1.11 38.59 -6.53
N ARG A 13 0.54 38.06 -7.63
CA ARG A 13 -0.61 38.67 -8.35
C ARG A 13 -1.97 37.98 -8.13
N LYS A 14 -2.03 37.02 -7.21
CA LYS A 14 -3.23 36.39 -6.59
C LYS A 14 -4.49 36.28 -7.47
N TYR A 15 -4.75 35.07 -7.98
CA TYR A 15 -6.09 34.61 -8.35
C TYR A 15 -6.64 33.71 -7.22
N PRO A 16 -7.81 34.02 -6.62
CA PRO A 16 -8.47 33.11 -5.68
C PRO A 16 -9.31 32.11 -6.48
N GLY A 17 -9.05 30.80 -6.33
CA GLY A 17 -10.04 29.78 -6.71
C GLY A 17 -9.66 28.72 -7.75
N CYS A 18 -8.40 28.61 -8.17
CA CYS A 18 -7.94 27.40 -8.87
C CYS A 18 -7.27 26.47 -7.86
N ASP A 19 -7.82 25.28 -7.65
CA ASP A 19 -7.31 24.23 -6.76
C ASP A 19 -5.77 24.14 -6.83
N GLU A 20 -5.09 24.20 -5.67
CA GLU A 20 -3.64 23.98 -5.55
C GLU A 20 -3.18 22.71 -6.28
N SER A 21 -4.07 21.71 -6.41
CA SER A 21 -3.88 20.48 -7.16
C SER A 21 -3.58 20.69 -8.66
N TRP A 22 -4.26 21.62 -9.34
CA TRP A 22 -4.01 21.88 -10.77
C TRP A 22 -2.69 22.61 -10.99
N ALA A 23 -2.31 23.49 -10.07
CA ALA A 23 -1.01 24.16 -10.09
C ALA A 23 0.14 23.15 -9.86
N TYR A 24 -0.06 22.16 -8.97
CA TYR A 24 0.90 21.08 -8.75
C TYR A 24 1.05 20.15 -9.96
N VAL A 25 -0.06 19.76 -10.60
CA VAL A 25 -0.03 18.93 -11.82
C VAL A 25 0.67 19.66 -12.97
N GLY A 26 0.39 20.97 -13.14
CA GLY A 26 1.08 21.79 -14.13
C GLY A 26 2.58 21.91 -13.88
N ASP A 27 2.98 22.06 -12.62
CA ASP A 27 4.39 22.10 -12.20
C ASP A 27 5.11 20.77 -12.46
N GLN A 28 4.47 19.63 -12.14
CA GLN A 28 5.01 18.31 -12.43
C GLN A 28 5.17 18.06 -13.93
N LEU A 29 4.19 18.45 -14.75
CA LEU A 29 4.28 18.32 -16.21
C LEU A 29 5.42 19.16 -16.78
N LEU A 30 5.58 20.41 -16.35
CA LEU A 30 6.70 21.26 -16.75
C LEU A 30 8.04 20.67 -16.31
N HIS A 31 8.10 20.05 -15.13
CA HIS A 31 9.32 19.39 -14.68
C HIS A 31 9.66 18.16 -15.52
N PHE A 32 8.67 17.31 -15.82
CA PHE A 32 8.87 16.16 -16.71
C PHE A 32 9.28 16.58 -18.13
N LEU A 33 8.68 17.64 -18.68
CA LEU A 33 9.04 18.17 -19.99
C LEU A 33 10.46 18.75 -20.02
N SER A 34 10.86 19.48 -18.97
CA SER A 34 12.21 20.06 -18.89
C SER A 34 13.29 18.98 -18.69
N VAL A 35 13.03 17.96 -17.88
CA VAL A 35 13.94 16.80 -17.74
C VAL A 35 14.00 16.00 -19.04
N GLY A 36 12.87 15.75 -19.70
CA GLY A 36 12.82 15.07 -20.99
C GLY A 36 13.55 15.84 -22.09
N PHE A 37 13.40 17.16 -22.13
CA PHE A 37 14.11 18.03 -23.08
C PHE A 37 15.61 18.10 -22.79
N ALA A 38 16.01 18.23 -21.52
CA ALA A 38 17.42 18.20 -21.13
C ALA A 38 18.06 16.84 -21.44
N ALA A 39 17.36 15.74 -21.19
CA ALA A 39 17.79 14.39 -21.55
C ALA A 39 17.92 14.23 -23.07
N TRP A 40 16.95 14.74 -23.84
CA TRP A 40 17.00 14.74 -25.31
C TRP A 40 18.17 15.56 -25.86
N MET A 41 18.51 16.70 -25.23
CA MET A 41 19.62 17.55 -25.64
C MET A 41 21.00 16.94 -25.28
N LEU A 42 21.08 16.19 -24.18
CA LEU A 42 22.33 15.61 -23.67
C LEU A 42 22.62 14.20 -24.21
N SER A 43 21.62 13.46 -24.68
CA SER A 43 21.83 12.15 -25.30
C SER A 43 21.92 12.26 -26.83
N PRO A 44 22.98 11.76 -27.50
CA PRO A 44 22.91 11.56 -28.94
C PRO A 44 21.74 10.62 -29.23
N VAL A 45 20.82 11.08 -30.09
CA VAL A 45 19.52 10.47 -30.43
C VAL A 45 19.53 8.96 -30.22
N LEU A 46 19.07 8.52 -29.04
CA LEU A 46 18.91 7.10 -28.76
C LEU A 46 17.78 6.60 -29.66
N PRO A 47 18.03 5.60 -30.52
CA PRO A 47 16.97 5.00 -31.31
C PRO A 47 15.93 4.41 -30.35
N LEU A 48 14.63 4.56 -30.67
CA LEU A 48 13.50 4.12 -29.83
C LEU A 48 13.57 2.63 -29.45
N SER A 49 14.36 1.83 -30.18
CA SER A 49 14.66 0.42 -29.90
C SER A 49 15.49 0.21 -28.64
N GLU A 50 16.42 1.10 -28.30
CA GLU A 50 17.27 1.06 -27.09
C GLU A 50 16.45 1.39 -25.83
N LEU A 51 15.34 2.11 -25.98
CA LEU A 51 14.41 2.41 -24.88
C LEU A 51 13.76 1.15 -24.29
N SER A 52 13.76 0.04 -25.06
CA SER A 52 13.26 -1.26 -24.61
C SER A 52 14.27 -2.08 -23.83
N GLY A 53 15.57 -1.73 -23.85
CA GLY A 53 16.64 -2.40 -23.11
C GLY A 53 16.36 -2.57 -21.61
N PRO A 54 16.03 -1.50 -20.86
CA PRO A 54 15.68 -1.63 -19.45
C PRO A 54 14.40 -2.45 -19.22
N PHE A 55 13.43 -2.41 -20.15
CA PHE A 55 12.25 -3.26 -20.08
C PHE A 55 12.57 -4.75 -20.33
N GLN A 56 13.54 -5.03 -21.20
CA GLN A 56 14.02 -6.39 -21.48
C GLN A 56 14.80 -6.97 -20.29
N GLU A 57 15.62 -6.15 -19.61
CA GLU A 57 16.32 -6.58 -18.38
C GLU A 57 15.35 -6.84 -17.22
N VAL A 58 14.32 -6.01 -17.03
CA VAL A 58 13.24 -6.26 -16.07
C VAL A 58 12.48 -7.56 -16.40
N ARG A 59 12.29 -7.85 -17.69
CA ARG A 59 11.64 -9.08 -18.17
C ARG A 59 12.55 -10.32 -18.06
N ALA A 60 13.86 -10.14 -17.99
CA ALA A 60 14.85 -11.20 -17.82
C ALA A 60 15.06 -11.61 -16.36
N ILE A 61 14.60 -10.80 -15.39
CA ILE A 61 14.53 -11.22 -13.99
C ILE A 61 13.69 -12.51 -13.92
N PRO A 62 14.17 -13.60 -13.32
CA PRO A 62 13.39 -14.82 -13.21
C PRO A 62 12.03 -14.48 -12.59
N ASN A 63 10.93 -14.87 -13.23
CA ASN A 63 9.55 -14.54 -12.85
C ASN A 63 9.25 -14.70 -11.35
N LYS A 64 10.02 -15.56 -10.66
CA LYS A 64 9.96 -15.80 -9.23
C LYS A 64 10.39 -14.64 -8.35
N PHE A 65 11.45 -13.92 -8.71
CA PHE A 65 11.93 -12.78 -7.93
C PHE A 65 11.04 -11.55 -8.11
N LEU A 66 10.45 -11.36 -9.30
CA LEU A 66 9.48 -10.29 -9.55
C LEU A 66 8.13 -10.55 -8.86
N ALA A 67 7.73 -11.83 -8.75
CA ALA A 67 6.48 -12.21 -8.11
C ALA A 67 6.46 -11.87 -6.60
N VAL A 68 7.61 -11.90 -5.91
CA VAL A 68 7.70 -11.61 -4.48
C VAL A 68 7.20 -10.19 -4.14
N PRO A 69 7.80 -9.10 -4.66
CA PRO A 69 7.34 -7.75 -4.36
C PRO A 69 5.91 -7.50 -4.87
N VAL A 70 5.53 -8.08 -6.01
CA VAL A 70 4.17 -7.94 -6.57
C VAL A 70 3.13 -8.54 -5.62
N ILE A 71 3.37 -9.75 -5.09
CA ILE A 71 2.46 -10.38 -4.13
C ILE A 71 2.43 -9.60 -2.83
N TYR A 72 3.58 -9.15 -2.31
CA TYR A 72 3.63 -8.32 -1.11
C TYR A 72 2.81 -7.03 -1.26
N VAL A 73 3.04 -6.29 -2.34
CA VAL A 73 2.31 -5.03 -2.59
C VAL A 73 0.81 -5.30 -2.74
N SER A 74 0.45 -6.35 -3.49
CA SER A 74 -0.96 -6.72 -3.72
C SER A 74 -1.67 -7.12 -2.42
N VAL A 75 -1.03 -7.91 -1.56
CA VAL A 75 -1.61 -8.39 -0.29
C VAL A 75 -1.66 -7.28 0.75
N VAL A 76 -0.57 -6.52 0.93
CA VAL A 76 -0.46 -5.49 1.95
C VAL A 76 -1.38 -4.32 1.64
N PHE A 77 -1.29 -3.76 0.43
CA PHE A 77 -2.05 -2.57 0.03
C PHE A 77 -3.39 -2.95 -0.59
N GLY A 78 -3.40 -3.83 -1.59
CA GLY A 78 -4.63 -4.26 -2.28
C GLY A 78 -5.59 -5.00 -1.34
N GLY A 79 -5.08 -5.93 -0.53
CA GLY A 79 -5.86 -6.59 0.52
C GLY A 79 -6.43 -5.60 1.53
N GLY A 80 -5.70 -4.54 1.88
CA GLY A 80 -6.19 -3.50 2.79
C GLY A 80 -7.36 -2.70 2.24
N TYR A 81 -7.27 -2.33 0.96
CA TYR A 81 -8.35 -1.65 0.27
C TYR A 81 -9.59 -2.55 0.15
N LEU A 82 -9.40 -3.81 -0.26
CA LEU A 82 -10.48 -4.79 -0.39
C LEU A 82 -11.19 -5.04 0.94
N ILE A 83 -10.43 -5.28 2.01
CA ILE A 83 -11.01 -5.53 3.34
C ILE A 83 -11.81 -4.31 3.80
N ARG A 84 -11.27 -3.11 3.65
CA ARG A 84 -11.97 -1.86 3.99
C ARG A 84 -13.27 -1.71 3.20
N PHE A 85 -13.25 -2.07 1.92
CA PHE A 85 -14.44 -2.07 1.08
C PHE A 85 -15.50 -3.07 1.58
N LEU A 86 -15.11 -4.32 1.88
CA LEU A 86 -16.01 -5.38 2.35
C LEU A 86 -16.65 -5.06 3.70
N ILE A 87 -15.87 -4.52 4.65
CA ILE A 87 -16.36 -4.22 6.00
C ILE A 87 -16.95 -2.81 6.14
N ARG A 88 -17.06 -2.05 5.03
CA ARG A 88 -17.48 -0.64 5.06
C ARG A 88 -18.84 -0.45 5.69
N SER A 89 -19.82 -1.29 5.33
CA SER A 89 -21.18 -1.25 5.88
C SER A 89 -21.17 -1.44 7.41
N LEU A 90 -20.31 -2.33 7.91
CA LEU A 90 -20.14 -2.59 9.35
C LEU A 90 -19.44 -1.43 10.06
N ALA A 91 -18.43 -0.83 9.41
CA ALA A 91 -17.71 0.35 9.94
C ALA A 91 -18.59 1.60 10.02
N GLU A 92 -19.48 1.82 9.04
CA GLU A 92 -20.42 2.93 9.02
C GLU A 92 -21.48 2.79 10.13
N GLY A 93 -21.95 1.56 10.39
CA GLY A 93 -22.82 1.26 11.53
C GLY A 93 -22.22 1.68 12.88
N LEU A 94 -20.90 1.47 13.06
CA LEU A 94 -20.18 1.85 14.28
C LEU A 94 -19.94 3.36 14.42
N LYS A 95 -19.66 4.06 13.32
CA LYS A 95 -19.43 5.52 13.35
C LYS A 95 -20.67 6.31 13.74
N SER A 96 -21.87 5.78 13.47
CA SER A 96 -23.14 6.44 13.81
C SER A 96 -23.33 6.71 15.32
N HIS A 97 -22.62 5.98 16.18
CA HIS A 97 -22.76 6.03 17.65
C HIS A 97 -21.65 6.82 18.38
N SER A 98 -20.68 7.41 17.67
CA SER A 98 -19.58 8.16 18.32
C SER A 98 -19.02 9.25 17.39
N PRO A 99 -19.49 10.51 17.50
CA PRO A 99 -19.08 11.60 16.63
C PRO A 99 -17.87 12.31 17.24
N ASP A 100 -16.72 11.65 17.37
CA ASP A 100 -15.53 12.30 17.93
C ASP A 100 -14.49 12.65 16.85
N ARG A 101 -14.07 13.91 16.82
CA ARG A 101 -13.20 14.53 15.80
C ARG A 101 -11.75 14.05 15.84
N SER A 102 -11.38 13.24 16.83
CA SER A 102 -10.10 12.51 16.87
C SER A 102 -10.06 11.30 15.91
N SER A 103 -11.10 11.11 15.10
CA SER A 103 -11.28 9.95 14.22
C SER A 103 -10.18 9.78 13.18
N ASP A 104 -9.65 10.86 12.60
CA ASP A 104 -8.86 10.76 11.37
C ASP A 104 -7.42 10.30 11.65
N GLN A 105 -6.78 10.84 12.69
CA GLN A 105 -5.45 10.34 13.13
C GLN A 105 -5.53 8.88 13.62
N LEU A 106 -6.59 8.53 14.36
CA LEU A 106 -6.75 7.18 14.89
C LEU A 106 -7.12 6.16 13.79
N GLN A 107 -7.87 6.60 12.77
CA GLN A 107 -8.22 5.81 11.59
C GLN A 107 -6.99 5.54 10.71
N ASN A 108 -6.07 6.50 10.61
CA ASN A 108 -4.79 6.30 9.92
C ASN A 108 -3.90 5.29 10.67
N ALA A 109 -3.79 5.39 11.99
CA ALA A 109 -3.02 4.43 12.79
C ALA A 109 -3.49 2.97 12.62
N GLY A 110 -4.81 2.74 12.56
CA GLY A 110 -5.36 1.41 12.30
C GLY A 110 -5.00 0.84 10.93
N LEU A 111 -4.87 1.70 9.91
CA LEU A 111 -4.47 1.30 8.56
C LEU A 111 -2.98 0.90 8.50
N TYR A 112 -2.09 1.66 9.15
CA TYR A 112 -0.68 1.30 9.25
C TYR A 112 -0.47 -0.02 10.02
N ILE A 113 -1.20 -0.22 11.13
CA ILE A 113 -1.16 -1.49 11.88
C ILE A 113 -1.56 -2.65 10.97
N GLY A 114 -2.61 -2.49 10.17
CA GLY A 114 -3.05 -3.53 9.23
C GLY A 114 -2.04 -3.84 8.13
N TRP A 115 -1.28 -2.85 7.65
CA TRP A 115 -0.19 -3.07 6.70
C TRP A 115 0.96 -3.85 7.32
N LEU A 116 1.39 -3.47 8.52
CA LEU A 116 2.45 -4.15 9.26
C LEU A 116 2.10 -5.60 9.57
N GLU A 117 0.87 -5.86 10.03
CA GLU A 117 0.39 -7.21 10.31
C GLU A 117 0.48 -8.10 9.06
N ARG A 118 -0.03 -7.65 7.92
CA ARG A 118 0.01 -8.45 6.67
C ARG A 118 1.44 -8.70 6.21
N PHE A 119 2.30 -7.68 6.30
CA PHE A 119 3.73 -7.83 5.99
C PHE A 119 4.37 -8.92 6.86
N LEU A 120 4.13 -8.86 8.17
CA LEU A 120 4.68 -9.84 9.12
C LEU A 120 4.09 -11.23 8.92
N VAL A 121 2.79 -11.36 8.64
CA VAL A 121 2.15 -12.66 8.38
C VAL A 121 2.68 -13.31 7.10
N VAL A 122 2.79 -12.56 5.99
CA VAL A 122 3.38 -13.08 4.75
C VAL A 122 4.84 -13.47 4.98
N THR A 123 5.59 -12.68 5.75
CA THR A 123 6.98 -13.01 6.12
C THR A 123 7.06 -14.29 6.96
N ALA A 124 6.21 -14.44 7.97
CA ALA A 124 6.17 -15.62 8.82
C ALA A 124 5.85 -16.90 8.03
N LEU A 125 4.97 -16.81 7.03
CA LEU A 125 4.67 -17.93 6.12
C LEU A 125 5.87 -18.30 5.24
N LEU A 126 6.63 -17.32 4.75
CA LEU A 126 7.87 -17.57 4.01
C LEU A 126 8.94 -18.24 4.87
N LEU A 127 9.04 -17.82 6.14
CA LEU A 127 9.93 -18.42 7.13
C LEU A 127 9.43 -19.78 7.65
N GLN A 128 8.30 -20.28 7.12
CA GLN A 128 7.64 -21.52 7.56
C GLN A 128 7.40 -21.55 9.08
N SER A 129 7.08 -20.40 9.67
CA SER A 129 6.83 -20.25 11.11
C SER A 129 5.37 -19.88 11.37
N PRO A 130 4.43 -20.85 11.33
CA PRO A 130 3.02 -20.58 11.63
C PRO A 130 2.82 -20.09 13.08
N ALA A 131 3.72 -20.47 14.00
CA ALA A 131 3.71 -19.97 15.38
C ALA A 131 3.85 -18.44 15.45
N THR A 132 4.66 -17.84 14.56
CA THR A 132 4.83 -16.38 14.50
C THR A 132 3.53 -15.67 14.08
N VAL A 133 2.76 -16.28 13.17
CA VAL A 133 1.42 -15.77 12.80
C VAL A 133 0.51 -15.75 14.02
N GLY A 134 0.48 -16.84 14.79
CA GLY A 134 -0.26 -16.91 16.05
C GLY A 134 0.13 -15.79 17.02
N LEU A 135 1.43 -15.58 17.24
CA LEU A 135 1.94 -14.53 18.13
C LEU A 135 1.48 -13.12 17.72
N ILE A 136 1.54 -12.80 16.42
CA ILE A 136 1.10 -11.49 15.88
C ILE A 136 -0.39 -11.27 16.17
N LEU A 137 -1.22 -12.28 15.93
CA LEU A 137 -2.66 -12.21 16.14
C LEU A 137 -3.03 -12.10 17.61
N THR A 138 -2.35 -12.85 18.47
CA THR A 138 -2.51 -12.77 19.91
C THR A 138 -2.13 -11.38 20.42
N ALA A 139 -0.98 -10.84 20.01
CA ALA A 139 -0.54 -9.51 20.39
C ALA A 139 -1.56 -8.43 19.97
N LYS A 140 -2.06 -8.50 18.73
CA LYS A 140 -3.10 -7.59 18.21
C LYS A 140 -4.39 -7.67 19.04
N SER A 141 -4.81 -8.88 19.40
CA SER A 141 -6.05 -9.13 20.14
C SER A 141 -5.93 -8.62 21.58
N ILE A 142 -4.81 -8.86 22.26
CA ILE A 142 -4.54 -8.34 23.61
C ILE A 142 -4.54 -6.82 23.61
N ALA A 143 -3.90 -6.18 22.63
CA ALA A 143 -3.84 -4.72 22.53
C ALA A 143 -5.22 -4.07 22.31
N ARG A 144 -6.21 -4.81 21.77
CA ARG A 144 -7.58 -4.33 21.52
C ARG A 144 -8.65 -4.92 22.42
N TYR A 145 -8.30 -5.83 23.31
CA TYR A 145 -9.19 -6.42 24.30
C TYR A 145 -10.05 -5.39 25.06
N PRO A 146 -9.54 -4.24 25.52
CA PRO A 146 -10.37 -3.26 26.22
C PRO A 146 -11.56 -2.71 25.42
N LYS A 147 -11.46 -2.73 24.07
CA LYS A 147 -12.49 -2.24 23.15
C LYS A 147 -13.54 -3.29 22.80
N PHE A 148 -13.34 -4.56 23.16
CA PHE A 148 -14.31 -5.65 22.89
C PHE A 148 -15.56 -5.58 23.78
N LYS A 149 -15.64 -4.62 24.70
CA LYS A 149 -16.84 -4.36 25.50
C LYS A 149 -18.05 -3.95 24.65
N SER A 150 -17.84 -3.38 23.47
CA SER A 150 -18.90 -3.11 22.51
C SER A 150 -18.98 -4.25 21.49
N GLU A 151 -20.13 -4.94 21.44
CA GLU A 151 -20.38 -6.10 20.56
C GLU A 151 -20.07 -5.78 19.09
N GLY A 152 -20.58 -4.65 18.58
CA GLY A 152 -20.33 -4.27 17.19
C GLY A 152 -18.84 -4.05 16.86
N PHE A 153 -18.03 -3.53 17.80
CA PHE A 153 -16.58 -3.41 17.56
C PHE A 153 -15.90 -4.78 17.59
N ALA A 154 -16.32 -5.67 18.47
CA ALA A 154 -15.78 -7.03 18.55
C ALA A 154 -16.05 -7.80 17.25
N GLU A 155 -17.26 -7.74 16.72
CA GLU A 155 -17.63 -8.33 15.43
C GLU A 155 -16.82 -7.73 14.27
N TYR A 156 -16.78 -6.40 14.20
CA TYR A 156 -15.99 -5.68 13.19
C TYR A 156 -14.50 -6.07 13.23
N PHE A 157 -13.92 -6.13 14.43
CA PHE A 157 -12.53 -6.52 14.62
C PHE A 157 -12.28 -7.97 14.21
N LEU A 158 -13.16 -8.89 14.60
CA LEU A 158 -13.03 -10.31 14.32
C LEU A 158 -13.13 -10.57 12.81
N ILE A 159 -14.18 -10.05 12.16
CA ILE A 159 -14.38 -10.18 10.72
C ILE A 159 -13.20 -9.56 9.95
N GLY A 160 -12.79 -8.35 10.33
CA GLY A 160 -11.66 -7.66 9.69
C GLY A 160 -10.34 -8.44 9.83
N THR A 161 -10.09 -9.05 10.98
CA THR A 161 -8.88 -9.83 11.24
C THR A 161 -8.91 -11.17 10.49
N LEU A 162 -10.03 -11.89 10.49
CA LEU A 162 -10.18 -13.15 9.74
C LEU A 162 -10.04 -12.97 8.23
N LEU A 163 -10.62 -11.90 7.68
CA LEU A 163 -10.45 -11.54 6.26
C LEU A 163 -8.98 -11.20 5.95
N SER A 164 -8.32 -10.46 6.84
CA SER A 164 -6.92 -10.08 6.67
C SER A 164 -5.98 -11.28 6.68
N ILE A 165 -6.16 -12.19 7.64
CA ILE A 165 -5.38 -13.44 7.71
C ILE A 165 -5.65 -14.30 6.48
N SER A 166 -6.91 -14.45 6.07
CA SER A 166 -7.25 -15.24 4.88
C SER A 166 -6.54 -14.72 3.63
N MET A 167 -6.53 -13.40 3.40
CA MET A 167 -5.81 -12.79 2.29
C MET A 167 -4.29 -12.98 2.38
N ALA A 168 -3.73 -12.83 3.59
CA ALA A 168 -2.30 -13.03 3.81
C ALA A 168 -1.88 -14.49 3.63
N LEU A 169 -2.72 -15.44 4.05
CA LEU A 169 -2.52 -16.88 3.84
C LEU A 169 -2.57 -17.24 2.35
N LEU A 170 -3.54 -16.73 1.59
CA LEU A 170 -3.63 -16.97 0.15
C LEU A 170 -2.39 -16.43 -0.58
N GLY A 171 -1.99 -15.19 -0.27
CA GLY A 171 -0.79 -14.58 -0.83
C GLY A 171 0.50 -15.31 -0.45
N GLY A 172 0.66 -15.65 0.83
CA GLY A 172 1.80 -16.41 1.34
C GLY A 172 1.87 -17.82 0.76
N ALA A 173 0.74 -18.51 0.60
CA ALA A 173 0.68 -19.84 -0.01
C ALA A 173 1.03 -19.80 -1.50
N LEU A 174 0.53 -18.81 -2.24
CA LEU A 174 0.91 -18.58 -3.64
C LEU A 174 2.42 -18.36 -3.76
N LEU A 175 2.97 -17.54 -2.87
CA LEU A 175 4.39 -17.22 -2.83
C LEU A 175 5.25 -18.45 -2.48
N ALA A 176 4.85 -19.21 -1.47
CA ALA A 176 5.51 -20.44 -1.06
C ALA A 176 5.51 -21.49 -2.18
N LYS A 177 4.37 -21.66 -2.88
CA LYS A 177 4.28 -22.53 -4.06
C LYS A 177 5.25 -22.09 -5.17
N LEU A 178 5.40 -20.79 -5.37
CA LEU A 178 6.21 -20.22 -6.45
C LEU A 178 7.72 -20.33 -6.16
N ILE A 179 8.12 -20.15 -4.89
CA ILE A 179 9.51 -20.25 -4.43
C ILE A 179 9.93 -21.71 -4.26
N PHE A 180 9.17 -22.49 -3.48
CA PHE A 180 9.55 -23.85 -3.07
C PHE A 180 9.02 -24.95 -4.00
N GLY A 181 8.17 -24.62 -4.97
CA GLY A 181 7.58 -25.60 -5.91
C GLY A 181 6.56 -26.56 -5.26
N GLN A 182 6.43 -26.56 -3.94
CA GLN A 182 5.53 -27.41 -3.14
C GLN A 182 5.00 -26.62 -1.95
N LEU A 183 3.74 -26.86 -1.57
CA LEU A 183 3.17 -26.36 -0.32
C LEU A 183 3.70 -27.19 0.85
N ARG A 184 4.95 -26.93 1.27
CA ARG A 184 5.47 -27.48 2.53
C ARG A 184 4.97 -26.61 3.68
N VAL A 185 3.82 -26.96 4.23
CA VAL A 185 3.44 -26.53 5.58
C VAL A 185 4.05 -27.57 6.52
N SER A 186 5.25 -27.31 7.02
CA SER A 186 5.85 -28.17 8.04
C SER A 186 5.12 -27.88 9.35
N GLY A 187 4.31 -28.84 9.79
CA GLY A 187 3.75 -28.90 11.15
C GLY A 187 4.70 -29.63 12.08
#